data_AF-A0A1I0P2W3-F1
#
_entry.id   AF-A0A1I0P2W3-F1
#
_cell.length_a   1.000
_cell.length_b   1.000
_cell.length_c   1.000
_cell.angle_alpha   90.00
_cell.angle_beta   90.00
_cell.angle_gamma   90.00
#
_symmetry.space_group_name_H-M   'P 1'
#
loop_
_entity.id
_entity.type
_entity.pdbx_description
1 polymer ?
#
loop_
_entity_poly.entity_id
_entity_poly.type
_entity_poly.pdbx_seq_one_letter_code
_entity_poly.pdbx_strand_id
1 'polypeptide(L)'
;MAKRRRVQYQLDSGDVKILLEDEIVAILRATDELINTGGRSMLAKVLKGSKDRKVLEYNLNKCPAYGFYSQLTITEITYRIDFMIRKGYLRIEYNGTLPMLVFSDKGWEIEKQTYTQEW
;
A
#
# COMPACT_ATOMS: atom_id res chain seq x y z
N MET A 1 8.20 -22.79 24.58
CA MET A 1 7.78 -22.50 23.19
C MET A 1 8.57 -21.28 22.69
N ALA A 2 9.28 -21.38 21.57
CA ALA A 2 10.06 -20.25 21.04
C ALA A 2 9.10 -19.16 20.53
N LYS A 3 9.18 -17.95 21.11
CA LYS A 3 8.41 -16.78 20.67
C LYS A 3 8.85 -16.45 19.24
N ARG A 4 8.01 -16.73 18.24
CA ARG A 4 8.34 -16.44 16.83
C ARG A 4 8.62 -14.94 16.68
N ARG A 5 9.77 -14.59 16.11
CA ARG A 5 10.20 -13.18 15.97
C ARG A 5 9.34 -12.49 14.91
N ARG A 6 8.81 -11.31 15.25
CA ARG A 6 8.11 -10.44 14.30
C ARG A 6 9.07 -10.02 13.18
N VAL A 7 8.58 -10.05 11.94
CA VAL A 7 9.31 -9.51 10.79
C VAL A 7 9.55 -8.03 11.06
N GLN A 8 10.82 -7.61 11.06
CA GLN A 8 11.19 -6.22 11.25
C GLN A 8 10.98 -5.45 9.95
N TYR A 9 10.63 -4.17 10.08
CA TYR A 9 10.56 -3.26 8.94
C TYR A 9 11.28 -1.97 9.28
N GLN A 10 11.91 -1.38 8.27
CA GLN A 10 12.40 -0.01 8.31
C GLN A 10 11.60 0.78 7.27
N LEU A 11 11.10 1.93 7.69
CA LEU A 11 10.46 2.88 6.79
C LEU A 11 11.53 3.80 6.24
N ASP A 12 11.52 3.99 4.93
CA ASP A 12 12.34 4.95 4.22
C ASP A 12 11.49 5.64 3.16
N SER A 13 11.45 6.96 3.18
CA SER A 13 10.68 7.75 2.22
C SER A 13 11.56 8.38 1.15
N GLY A 14 12.87 8.10 1.15
CA GLY A 14 13.83 8.79 0.30
C GLY A 14 13.65 10.31 0.38
N ASP A 15 13.56 10.94 -0.79
CA ASP A 15 13.34 12.39 -0.93
C ASP A 15 11.86 12.80 -1.06
N VAL A 16 10.91 11.87 -0.85
CA VAL A 16 9.48 12.17 -0.95
C VAL A 16 9.06 13.09 0.20
N LYS A 17 8.73 14.34 -0.13
CA LYS A 17 8.27 15.36 0.83
C LYS A 17 6.76 15.58 0.80
N ILE A 18 6.15 15.42 -0.36
CA ILE A 18 4.74 15.68 -0.66
C ILE A 18 4.28 14.61 -1.68
N LEU A 19 3.03 14.17 -1.56
CA LEU A 19 2.32 13.41 -2.58
C LEU A 19 1.14 14.24 -3.05
N LEU A 20 0.84 14.14 -4.34
CA LEU A 20 -0.37 14.73 -4.91
C LEU A 20 -1.62 13.97 -4.41
N GLU A 21 -2.79 14.58 -4.57
CA GLU A 21 -4.04 14.01 -4.07
C GLU A 21 -4.40 12.69 -4.78
N ASP A 22 -4.21 12.64 -6.11
CA ASP A 22 -4.39 11.44 -6.92
C ASP A 22 -3.43 10.31 -6.51
N GLU A 23 -2.19 10.64 -6.17
CA GLU A 23 -1.22 9.70 -5.61
C GLU A 23 -1.68 9.10 -4.27
N ILE A 24 -2.20 9.95 -3.38
CA ILE A 24 -2.74 9.52 -2.08
C ILE A 24 -3.92 8.58 -2.30
N VAL A 25 -4.87 8.97 -3.14
CA VAL A 25 -6.07 8.18 -3.47
C VAL A 25 -5.69 6.86 -4.12
N ALA A 26 -4.78 6.85 -5.09
CA ALA A 26 -4.35 5.63 -5.75
C ALA A 26 -3.68 4.64 -4.78
N ILE A 27 -2.85 5.12 -3.86
CA ILE A 27 -2.21 4.26 -2.85
C ILE A 27 -3.25 3.71 -1.88
N LEU A 28 -4.22 4.51 -1.42
CA LEU A 28 -5.30 4.05 -0.54
C LEU A 28 -6.17 3.01 -1.24
N ARG A 29 -6.56 3.27 -2.48
CA ARG A 29 -7.37 2.37 -3.31
C ARG A 29 -6.68 1.02 -3.53
N ALA A 30 -5.39 1.03 -3.86
CA ALA A 30 -4.60 -0.20 -3.99
C ALA A 30 -4.40 -0.91 -2.65
N THR A 31 -4.42 -0.20 -1.53
CA THR A 31 -4.30 -0.79 -0.20
C THR A 31 -5.57 -1.56 0.18
N ASP A 32 -6.76 -1.07 -0.19
CA ASP A 32 -8.04 -1.72 0.09
C ASP A 32 -8.08 -3.17 -0.44
N GLU A 33 -7.69 -3.34 -1.71
CA GLU A 33 -7.57 -4.65 -2.39
C GLU A 33 -6.53 -5.59 -1.73
N LEU A 34 -5.62 -5.03 -0.93
CA LEU A 34 -4.53 -5.75 -0.28
C LEU A 34 -4.79 -6.08 1.19
N ILE A 35 -5.88 -5.59 1.77
CA ILE A 35 -6.25 -5.89 3.15
C ILE A 35 -6.36 -7.41 3.29
N ASN A 36 -5.58 -7.99 4.22
CA ASN A 36 -5.44 -9.43 4.47
C ASN A 36 -4.62 -10.27 3.46
N THR A 37 -4.17 -9.73 2.32
CA THR A 37 -3.46 -10.51 1.28
C THR A 37 -2.00 -10.14 1.10
N GLY A 38 -1.57 -8.92 1.46
CA GLY A 38 -0.18 -8.49 1.28
C GLY A 38 0.25 -7.29 2.11
N GLY A 39 1.57 -7.08 2.16
CA GLY A 39 2.19 -5.90 2.80
C GLY A 39 2.79 -4.93 1.77
N ARG A 40 3.67 -4.03 2.26
CA ARG A 40 4.35 -2.98 1.46
C ARG A 40 4.88 -3.45 0.10
N SER A 41 5.56 -4.59 0.07
CA SER A 41 6.16 -5.11 -1.18
C SER A 41 5.11 -5.55 -2.20
N MET A 42 3.95 -6.06 -1.76
CA MET A 42 2.86 -6.42 -2.68
C MET A 42 2.19 -5.15 -3.20
N LEU A 43 1.94 -4.17 -2.32
CA LEU A 43 1.40 -2.87 -2.70
C LEU A 43 2.26 -2.17 -3.76
N ALA A 44 3.58 -2.17 -3.58
CA ALA A 44 4.48 -1.59 -4.56
C ALA A 44 4.39 -2.29 -5.93
N LYS A 45 4.21 -3.62 -5.95
CA LYS A 45 4.06 -4.40 -7.19
C LYS A 45 2.73 -4.11 -7.90
N VAL A 46 1.63 -3.99 -7.15
CA VAL A 46 0.32 -3.63 -7.70
C VAL A 46 0.38 -2.25 -8.34
N LEU A 47 0.86 -1.24 -7.60
CA LEU A 47 1.00 0.12 -8.10
C LEU A 47 1.96 0.23 -9.29
N LYS A 48 2.99 -0.63 -9.35
CA LYS A 48 3.89 -0.72 -10.52
C LYS A 48 3.24 -1.34 -11.76
N GLY A 49 2.17 -2.11 -11.61
CA GLY A 49 1.60 -2.91 -12.70
C GLY A 49 2.42 -4.19 -12.95
N SER A 50 2.97 -4.78 -11.90
CA SER A 50 3.82 -5.97 -12.00
C SER A 50 3.03 -7.22 -12.39
N LYS A 51 3.55 -7.97 -13.36
CA LYS A 51 3.04 -9.32 -13.73
C LYS A 51 3.53 -10.42 -12.78
N ASP A 52 3.92 -10.07 -11.55
CA ASP A 52 4.33 -11.04 -10.54
C ASP A 52 3.23 -12.10 -10.33
N ARG A 53 3.65 -13.36 -10.21
CA ARG A 53 2.72 -14.49 -10.12
C ARG A 53 1.68 -14.30 -9.01
N LYS A 54 2.07 -13.81 -7.84
CA LYS A 54 1.13 -13.61 -6.72
C LYS A 54 0.15 -12.46 -6.97
N VAL A 55 0.59 -11.41 -7.68
CA VAL A 55 -0.28 -10.30 -8.07
C VAL A 55 -1.42 -10.81 -8.96
N LEU A 56 -1.10 -11.70 -9.91
CA LEU A 56 -2.09 -12.29 -10.81
C LEU A 56 -2.95 -13.37 -10.12
N GLU A 57 -2.34 -14.23 -9.29
CA GLU A 57 -3.06 -15.29 -8.54
C GLU A 57 -4.14 -14.71 -7.62
N TYR A 58 -3.86 -13.57 -6.98
CA TYR A 58 -4.83 -12.85 -6.15
C TYR A 58 -5.71 -11.88 -6.95
N ASN A 59 -5.64 -11.87 -8.28
CA ASN A 59 -6.38 -10.96 -9.17
C ASN A 59 -6.19 -9.47 -8.87
N LEU A 60 -5.07 -9.10 -8.24
CA LEU A 60 -4.78 -7.71 -7.86
C LEU A 60 -4.51 -6.82 -9.08
N ASN A 61 -4.30 -7.43 -10.25
CA ASN A 61 -4.24 -6.72 -11.52
C ASN A 61 -5.60 -6.17 -12.00
N LYS A 62 -6.70 -6.46 -11.29
CA LYS A 62 -8.02 -5.86 -11.53
C LYS A 62 -8.25 -4.59 -10.70
N CYS A 63 -7.37 -4.29 -9.75
CA CYS A 63 -7.44 -3.06 -8.96
C CYS A 63 -7.43 -1.83 -9.89
N PRO A 64 -8.32 -0.83 -9.69
CA PRO A 64 -8.33 0.39 -10.50
C PRO A 64 -7.01 1.17 -10.49
N ALA A 65 -6.25 1.07 -9.39
CA ALA A 65 -4.94 1.70 -9.24
C ALA A 65 -3.77 0.82 -9.72
N TYR A 66 -4.05 -0.33 -10.35
CA TYR A 66 -3.01 -1.20 -10.89
C TYR A 66 -2.21 -0.48 -12.00
N GLY A 67 -0.89 -0.39 -11.82
CA GLY A 67 -0.03 0.29 -12.78
C GLY A 67 -0.08 1.82 -12.72
N PHE A 68 -0.70 2.42 -11.71
CA PHE A 68 -0.71 3.88 -11.51
C PHE A 68 0.70 4.49 -11.57
N TYR A 69 1.70 3.79 -11.01
CA TYR A 69 3.11 4.15 -11.06
C TYR A 69 3.91 3.31 -12.05
N SER A 70 3.35 2.97 -13.21
CA SER A 70 4.00 2.14 -14.23
C SER A 70 5.38 2.67 -14.69
N GLN A 71 5.63 3.97 -14.57
CA GLN A 71 6.91 4.60 -14.95
C GLN A 71 7.95 4.65 -13.83
N LEU A 72 7.55 4.48 -12.56
CA LEU A 72 8.47 4.57 -11.41
C LEU A 72 9.12 3.23 -11.09
N THR A 73 10.28 3.24 -10.46
CA THR A 73 10.90 2.02 -9.92
C THR A 73 10.14 1.52 -8.69
N ILE A 74 10.26 0.22 -8.38
CA ILE A 74 9.67 -0.37 -7.15
C ILE A 74 10.18 0.36 -5.89
N THR A 75 11.45 0.76 -5.89
CA THR A 75 12.05 1.50 -4.77
C THR A 75 11.38 2.86 -4.58
N GLU A 76 11.22 3.63 -5.66
CA GLU A 76 10.53 4.93 -5.60
C GLU A 76 9.06 4.82 -5.19
N ILE A 77 8.39 3.74 -5.58
CA ILE A 77 7.01 3.46 -5.14
C ILE A 77 7.00 3.10 -3.65
N THR A 78 7.97 2.30 -3.20
CA THR A 78 8.10 1.93 -1.77
C THR A 78 8.33 3.17 -0.91
N TYR A 79 9.13 4.14 -1.38
CA TYR A 79 9.32 5.42 -0.69
C TYR A 79 8.02 6.19 -0.48
N ARG A 80 7.12 6.19 -1.48
CA ARG A 80 5.81 6.83 -1.38
C ARG A 80 4.87 6.10 -0.44
N ILE A 81 4.88 4.76 -0.44
CA ILE A 81 4.12 3.95 0.53
C ILE A 81 4.62 4.23 1.96
N ASP A 82 5.93 4.30 2.16
CA ASP A 82 6.51 4.59 3.46
C ASP A 82 6.21 6.01 3.92
N PHE A 83 6.16 6.96 2.99
CA PHE A 83 5.67 8.32 3.26
C PHE A 83 4.22 8.29 3.75
N MET A 84 3.33 7.51 3.10
CA MET A 84 1.93 7.35 3.51
C MET A 84 1.80 6.80 4.93
N ILE A 85 2.67 5.87 5.33
CA ILE A 85 2.71 5.34 6.70
C ILE A 85 3.22 6.42 7.67
N ARG A 86 4.33 7.10 7.36
CA ARG A 86 4.91 8.14 8.22
C ARG A 86 3.99 9.35 8.41
N LYS A 87 3.21 9.72 7.40
CA LYS A 87 2.22 10.81 7.46
C LYS A 87 0.87 10.38 8.04
N GLY A 88 0.75 9.11 8.45
CA GLY A 88 -0.42 8.60 9.12
C GLY A 88 -1.64 8.50 8.22
N TYR A 89 -1.48 8.18 6.93
CA TYR A 89 -2.58 7.72 6.06
C TYR A 89 -2.77 6.20 6.16
N LEU A 90 -1.66 5.48 6.33
CA LEU A 90 -1.62 4.04 6.55
C LEU A 90 -0.97 3.75 7.90
N ARG A 91 -1.31 2.60 8.48
CA ARG A 91 -0.67 2.04 9.68
C ARG A 91 -0.17 0.64 9.37
N ILE A 92 0.80 0.17 10.16
CA ILE A 92 1.23 -1.22 10.16
C ILE A 92 0.72 -1.87 11.44
N GLU A 93 -0.03 -2.96 11.28
CA GLU A 93 -0.46 -3.82 12.37
C GLU A 93 0.11 -5.22 12.19
N TYR A 94 0.32 -5.95 13.29
CA TYR A 94 0.85 -7.31 13.22
C TYR A 94 -0.26 -8.34 13.34
N ASN A 95 -0.44 -9.15 12.30
CA ASN A 95 -1.15 -10.40 12.39
C ASN A 95 -0.13 -11.52 12.66
N GLY A 96 -0.02 -11.93 13.93
CA GLY A 96 1.02 -12.84 14.39
C GLY A 96 2.43 -12.25 14.21
N THR A 97 3.19 -12.78 13.26
CA THR A 97 4.55 -12.31 12.94
C THR A 97 4.62 -11.40 11.72
N LEU A 98 3.53 -11.27 10.96
CA LEU A 98 3.50 -10.58 9.68
C LEU A 98 2.95 -9.16 9.84
N PRO A 99 3.67 -8.14 9.34
CA PRO A 99 3.17 -6.77 9.27
C PRO A 99 2.17 -6.62 8.12
N MET A 100 0.98 -6.14 8.43
CA MET A 100 -0.12 -5.88 7.52
C MET A 100 -0.36 -4.38 7.43
N LEU A 101 -0.69 -3.89 6.24
CA LEU A 101 -1.11 -2.50 6.05
C LEU A 101 -2.60 -2.40 6.38
N VAL A 102 -2.95 -1.37 7.16
CA VAL A 102 -4.33 -1.00 7.47
C VAL A 102 -4.50 0.50 7.29
N PHE A 103 -5.74 0.94 7.09
CA PHE A 103 -6.04 2.37 7.06
C PHE A 103 -5.82 3.01 8.42
N SER A 104 -5.27 4.23 8.41
CA SER A 104 -5.44 5.13 9.53
C SER A 104 -6.84 5.75 9.51
N ASP A 105 -7.23 6.46 10.57
CA ASP A 105 -8.52 7.15 10.59
C ASP A 105 -8.55 8.24 9.50
N LYS A 106 -7.41 8.91 9.27
CA LYS A 106 -7.20 9.87 8.19
C LYS A 106 -7.28 9.24 6.80
N GLY A 107 -6.63 8.09 6.59
CA GLY A 107 -6.69 7.39 5.30
C GLY A 107 -8.09 6.86 5.00
N TRP A 108 -8.78 6.38 6.03
CA TRP A 108 -10.15 5.87 5.92
C TRP A 108 -11.15 6.96 5.57
N GLU A 109 -11.00 8.17 6.10
CA GLU A 109 -11.85 9.31 5.75
C GLU A 109 -11.77 9.65 4.26
N ILE A 110 -10.58 9.60 3.68
CA ILE A 110 -10.36 9.84 2.24
C ILE A 110 -10.95 8.70 1.41
N GLU A 111 -10.65 7.44 1.75
CA GLU A 111 -11.14 6.28 0.97
C GLU A 111 -12.68 6.23 0.92
N LYS A 112 -13.37 6.55 2.01
CA LYS A 112 -14.85 6.63 2.02
C LYS A 112 -15.40 7.67 1.04
N GLN A 113 -14.71 8.80 0.88
CA GLN A 113 -15.12 9.84 -0.05
C GLN A 113 -14.94 9.38 -1.50
N THR A 114 -13.87 8.65 -1.79
CA THR A 114 -13.64 8.00 -3.10
C THR A 114 -14.80 7.08 -3.45
N TYR A 115 -15.25 6.25 -2.51
CA TYR A 115 -16.42 5.41 -2.73
C TYR A 115 -17.65 6.26 -3.07
N THR A 116 -17.90 7.39 -2.41
CA THR A 116 -19.08 8.25 -2.64
C THR A 116 -19.14 8.88 -4.04
N GLN A 117 -18.06 8.85 -4.82
CA GLN A 117 -18.02 9.34 -6.20
C GLN A 117 -18.04 8.23 -7.28
N GLU A 118 -17.95 6.96 -6.88
CA GLU A 118 -18.00 5.82 -7.81
C GLU A 118 -19.44 5.27 -8.04
N TRP A 119 -20.48 5.92 -7.49
CA TRP A 119 -21.92 5.62 -7.66
C TRP A 119 -22.75 6.90 -7.75
#